data_AF-A0A3S4IFK3-F1
#
_entry.id   AF-A0A3S4IFK3-F1
#
_cell.length_a   1.000
_cell.length_b   1.000
_cell.length_c   1.000
_cell.angle_alpha   90.00
_cell.angle_beta   90.00
_cell.angle_gamma   90.00
#
_symmetry.space_group_name_H-M   'P 1'
#
loop_
_entity.id
_entity.type
_entity.pdbx_description
1 polymer ?
#
loop_
_entity_poly.entity_id
_entity_poly.type
_entity_poly.pdbx_seq_one_letter_code
_entity_poly.pdbx_strand_id
1 'polypeptide(L)'
;MIPASQLTDYLREQALKLDMTELQIAVMTLQAVIAVDKPAPSRDLYRYKVPKLGEGGSCSLFDELDETPYDLRLALGAETPETTAALVNLGALLDSVNAKIGADWLGIYRKIGAGKGAVLVKLAYKGVESRAEFPLTEEFAEFSNNSRVGLTGWAVVVDDVEQWRAEAAAITSAIPK
;
A
#
# COMPACT_ATOMS: atom_id res chain seq x y z
N MET A 1 18.44 14.28 2.30
CA MET A 1 18.59 13.84 0.89
C MET A 1 18.84 12.33 0.92
N ILE A 2 18.09 11.53 0.17
CA ILE A 2 18.37 10.09 0.06
C ILE A 2 19.68 9.94 -0.72
N PRO A 3 20.71 9.26 -0.19
CA PRO A 3 21.97 9.09 -0.90
C PRO A 3 21.75 8.39 -2.25
N ALA A 4 22.46 8.85 -3.29
CA ALA A 4 22.39 8.21 -4.61
C ALA A 4 22.82 6.73 -4.59
N SER A 5 23.73 6.37 -3.67
CA SER A 5 24.10 4.97 -3.41
C SER A 5 22.91 4.16 -2.94
N GLN A 6 22.13 4.65 -1.98
CA GLN A 6 20.96 3.95 -1.46
C GLN A 6 19.89 3.70 -2.55
N LEU A 7 19.69 4.67 -3.44
CA LEU A 7 18.78 4.50 -4.58
C LEU A 7 19.29 3.46 -5.57
N THR A 8 20.60 3.50 -5.88
CA THR A 8 21.24 2.56 -6.81
C THR A 8 21.24 1.14 -6.27
N ASP A 9 21.50 0.98 -4.96
CA ASP A 9 21.48 -0.31 -4.28
C ASP A 9 20.05 -0.88 -4.29
N TYR A 10 19.04 -0.08 -3.99
CA TYR A 10 17.64 -0.52 -4.06
C TYR A 10 17.25 -0.97 -5.48
N LEU A 11 17.56 -0.19 -6.52
CA LEU A 11 17.25 -0.58 -7.90
C LEU A 11 17.96 -1.89 -8.29
N ARG A 12 19.21 -2.07 -7.87
CA ARG A 12 19.97 -3.30 -8.13
C ARG A 12 19.35 -4.48 -7.40
N GLU A 13 19.05 -4.34 -6.11
CA GLU A 13 18.44 -5.39 -5.29
C GLU A 13 17.08 -5.81 -5.84
N GLN A 14 16.28 -4.88 -6.34
CA GLN A 14 14.96 -5.14 -6.90
C GLN A 14 14.99 -5.47 -8.41
N ALA A 15 16.18 -5.58 -9.01
CA ALA A 15 16.37 -5.79 -10.44
C ALA A 15 15.62 -4.79 -11.35
N LEU A 16 15.42 -3.56 -10.87
CA LEU A 16 14.73 -2.49 -11.58
C LEU A 16 15.72 -1.72 -12.47
N LYS A 17 15.35 -1.54 -13.73
CA LYS A 17 16.11 -0.77 -14.73
C LYS A 17 15.39 0.54 -15.02
N LEU A 18 15.63 1.54 -14.17
CA LEU A 18 15.08 2.89 -14.34
C LEU A 18 16.16 3.86 -14.82
N ASP A 19 15.74 4.89 -15.56
CA ASP A 19 16.64 5.98 -15.91
C ASP A 19 17.01 6.78 -14.65
N MET A 20 18.32 6.97 -14.44
CA MET A 20 18.82 7.63 -13.23
C MET A 20 18.47 9.12 -13.18
N THR A 21 18.32 9.77 -14.33
CA THR A 21 17.92 11.18 -14.41
C THR A 21 16.45 11.31 -14.02
N GLU A 22 15.58 10.45 -14.56
CA GLU A 22 14.17 10.40 -14.19
C GLU A 22 13.97 10.10 -12.70
N LEU A 23 14.75 9.16 -12.16
CA LEU A 23 14.73 8.84 -10.72
C LEU A 23 15.13 10.05 -9.87
N GLN A 24 16.20 10.76 -10.25
CA GLN A 24 16.64 11.96 -9.53
C GLN A 24 15.57 13.06 -9.58
N ILE A 25 14.96 13.29 -10.75
CA ILE A 25 13.85 14.25 -10.90
C ILE A 25 12.67 13.85 -10.01
N ALA A 26 12.32 12.57 -9.96
CA ALA A 26 11.27 12.06 -9.10
C ALA A 26 11.59 12.30 -7.61
N VAL A 27 12.80 11.97 -7.16
CA VAL A 27 13.25 12.19 -5.78
C VAL A 27 13.24 13.67 -5.42
N MET A 28 13.71 14.55 -6.30
CA MET A 28 13.65 16.01 -6.10
C MET A 28 12.21 16.52 -6.01
N THR A 29 11.32 16.01 -6.87
CA THR A 29 9.90 16.34 -6.82
C THR A 29 9.29 15.95 -5.47
N LEU A 30 9.55 14.72 -5.01
CA LEU A 30 9.05 14.23 -3.72
C LEU A 30 9.59 15.06 -2.55
N GLN A 31 10.87 15.43 -2.58
CA GLN A 31 11.46 16.30 -1.56
C GLN A 31 10.80 17.68 -1.52
N ALA A 32 10.54 18.28 -2.68
CA ALA A 32 9.83 19.56 -2.76
C ALA A 32 8.41 19.44 -2.19
N VAL A 33 7.68 18.38 -2.53
CA VAL A 33 6.34 18.11 -1.98
C VAL A 33 6.38 17.98 -0.46
N ILE A 34 7.37 17.30 0.11
CA ILE A 34 7.52 17.15 1.57
C ILE A 34 7.85 18.50 2.23
N ALA A 35 8.70 19.31 1.60
CA ALA A 35 9.17 20.58 2.18
C ALA A 35 8.13 21.71 2.15
N VAL A 36 7.12 21.63 1.28
CA VAL A 36 6.04 22.63 1.22
C VAL A 36 5.13 22.52 2.43
N ASP A 37 4.77 23.68 2.99
CA ASP A 37 3.74 23.80 4.02
C ASP A 37 2.41 23.26 3.51
N LYS A 38 1.86 22.30 4.24
CA LYS A 38 0.60 21.64 3.88
C LYS A 38 -0.55 22.30 4.63
N PRO A 39 -1.76 22.31 4.05
CA PRO A 39 -2.93 22.76 4.78
C PRO A 39 -3.13 21.92 6.05
N ALA A 40 -3.88 22.47 7.00
CA ALA A 40 -4.25 21.74 8.19
C ALA A 40 -4.88 20.38 7.81
N PRO A 41 -4.52 19.29 8.51
CA PRO A 41 -5.04 17.97 8.21
C PRO A 41 -6.56 17.94 8.30
N SER A 42 -7.18 17.14 7.43
CA SER A 42 -8.61 16.86 7.54
C SER A 42 -8.93 16.11 8.84
N ARG A 43 -10.16 16.25 9.34
CA ARG A 43 -10.60 15.53 10.55
C ARG A 43 -10.58 14.00 10.38
N ASP A 44 -10.58 13.53 9.14
CA ASP A 44 -10.63 12.11 8.78
C ASP A 44 -9.24 11.56 8.40
N LEU A 45 -8.15 12.29 8.64
CA LEU A 45 -6.79 11.81 8.33
C LEU A 45 -6.48 10.42 8.90
N TYR A 46 -7.01 10.13 10.09
CA TYR A 46 -6.83 8.85 10.77
C TYR A 46 -7.98 7.85 10.52
N ARG A 47 -9.04 8.26 9.82
CA ARG A 47 -10.27 7.46 9.70
C ARG A 47 -10.71 7.34 8.26
N TYR A 48 -10.88 6.12 7.80
CA TYR A 48 -11.35 5.88 6.43
C TYR A 48 -12.28 4.70 6.36
N LYS A 49 -13.17 4.74 5.36
CA LYS A 49 -14.10 3.65 5.10
C LYS A 49 -13.33 2.43 4.61
N VAL A 50 -13.79 1.26 5.03
CA VAL A 50 -13.27 -0.03 4.63
C VAL A 50 -14.42 -0.94 4.23
N PRO A 51 -14.20 -1.87 3.29
CA PRO A 51 -15.17 -2.92 3.03
C PRO A 51 -15.38 -3.78 4.27
N LYS A 52 -16.61 -4.24 4.46
CA LYS A 52 -16.97 -5.26 5.43
C LYS A 52 -16.21 -6.54 5.09
N LEU A 53 -15.64 -7.17 6.11
CA LEU A 53 -14.95 -8.44 5.96
C LEU A 53 -15.94 -9.60 6.04
N GLY A 54 -15.86 -10.55 5.12
CA GLY A 54 -16.63 -11.80 5.15
C GLY A 54 -16.17 -12.76 6.26
N GLU A 55 -16.85 -13.90 6.39
CA GLU A 55 -16.50 -14.92 7.38
C GLU A 55 -15.02 -15.33 7.28
N GLY A 56 -14.33 -15.31 8.42
CA GLY A 56 -12.89 -15.62 8.50
C GLY A 56 -11.96 -14.45 8.15
N GLY A 57 -12.48 -13.27 7.81
CA GLY A 57 -11.67 -12.08 7.59
C GLY A 57 -10.77 -12.15 6.35
N SER A 58 -11.04 -13.07 5.41
CA SER A 58 -10.22 -13.33 4.22
C SER A 58 -10.67 -12.54 2.99
N CYS A 59 -11.99 -12.43 2.75
CA CYS A 59 -12.56 -11.72 1.61
C CYS A 59 -13.27 -10.43 2.03
N SER A 60 -12.95 -9.32 1.36
CA SER A 60 -13.73 -8.08 1.44
C SER A 60 -15.00 -8.21 0.60
N LEU A 61 -16.15 -7.82 1.16
CA LEU A 61 -17.38 -7.66 0.38
C LEU A 61 -17.26 -6.34 -0.41
N PHE A 62 -17.00 -6.44 -1.71
CA PHE A 62 -16.64 -5.29 -2.56
C PHE A 62 -17.66 -4.15 -2.56
N ASP A 63 -18.94 -4.43 -2.27
CA ASP A 63 -20.04 -3.45 -2.31
C ASP A 63 -20.68 -3.16 -0.94
N GLU A 64 -20.16 -3.73 0.16
CA GLU A 64 -20.64 -3.45 1.51
C GLU A 64 -19.54 -2.80 2.33
N LEU A 65 -19.72 -1.55 2.72
CA LEU A 65 -18.80 -0.87 3.64
C LEU A 65 -19.15 -1.21 5.08
N ASP A 66 -18.13 -1.30 5.93
CA ASP A 66 -18.34 -1.37 7.37
C ASP A 66 -19.01 -0.07 7.86
N GLU A 67 -19.99 -0.21 8.75
CA GLU A 67 -20.68 0.95 9.36
C GLU A 67 -19.69 1.82 10.13
N THR A 68 -18.66 1.20 10.72
CA THR A 68 -17.62 1.88 11.47
C THR A 68 -16.38 2.05 10.61
N PRO A 69 -15.97 3.31 10.30
CA PRO A 69 -14.71 3.56 9.62
C PRO A 69 -13.54 3.00 10.42
N TYR A 70 -12.55 2.44 9.71
CA TYR A 70 -11.32 2.00 10.33
C TYR A 70 -10.61 3.19 10.97
N ASP A 71 -10.06 2.97 12.17
CA ASP A 71 -9.34 3.96 12.94
C ASP A 71 -7.85 3.61 13.03
N LEU A 72 -7.04 4.33 12.28
CA LEU A 72 -5.61 4.11 12.16
C LEU A 72 -4.87 4.31 13.50
N ARG A 73 -5.47 5.03 14.46
CA ARG A 73 -4.90 5.22 15.80
C ARG A 73 -4.78 3.90 16.55
N LEU A 74 -5.64 2.92 16.26
CA LEU A 74 -5.57 1.59 16.88
C LEU A 74 -4.27 0.85 16.48
N ALA A 75 -3.81 1.04 15.24
CA ALA A 75 -2.58 0.44 14.75
C ALA A 75 -1.33 1.27 15.08
N LEU A 76 -1.44 2.60 15.12
CA LEU A 76 -0.31 3.51 15.38
C LEU A 76 -0.14 3.85 16.87
N GLY A 77 -1.09 3.47 17.73
CA GLY A 77 -1.07 3.64 19.17
C GLY A 77 -1.65 4.96 19.66
N ALA A 78 -1.34 6.09 19.01
CA ALA A 78 -1.88 7.40 19.37
C ALA A 78 -1.83 8.40 18.20
N GLU A 79 -2.60 9.46 18.32
CA GLU A 79 -2.42 10.68 17.53
C GLU A 79 -1.32 11.54 18.18
N THR A 80 -0.26 11.82 17.43
CA THR A 80 0.84 12.70 17.87
C THR A 80 1.15 13.71 16.77
N PRO A 81 1.68 14.91 17.08
CA PRO A 81 2.06 15.88 16.06
C PRO A 81 2.97 15.31 14.97
N GLU A 82 3.90 14.43 15.35
CA GLU A 82 4.84 13.78 14.45
C GLU A 82 4.13 12.79 13.52
N THR A 83 3.22 11.98 14.06
CA THR A 83 2.45 11.02 13.28
C THR A 83 1.50 11.73 12.32
N THR A 84 0.84 12.79 12.79
CA THR A 84 -0.04 13.63 11.97
C THR A 84 0.74 14.26 10.83
N ALA A 85 1.92 14.86 11.10
CA ALA A 85 2.77 15.43 10.07
C ALA A 85 3.23 14.37 9.06
N ALA A 86 3.57 13.16 9.52
CA ALA A 86 3.96 12.06 8.64
C ALA A 86 2.81 11.62 7.72
N LEU A 87 1.60 11.43 8.25
CA LEU A 87 0.42 11.06 7.45
C LEU A 87 0.03 12.14 6.45
N VAL A 88 0.11 13.42 6.83
CA VAL A 88 -0.10 14.56 5.94
C VAL A 88 0.93 14.55 4.79
N ASN A 89 2.19 14.25 5.08
CA ASN A 89 3.22 14.10 4.05
C ASN A 89 2.95 12.90 3.14
N LEU A 90 2.52 11.76 3.67
CA LEU A 90 2.16 10.58 2.86
C LEU A 90 0.99 10.87 1.93
N GLY A 91 -0.05 11.58 2.38
CA GLY A 91 -1.16 12.00 1.53
C GLY A 91 -0.71 12.90 0.39
N ALA A 92 0.10 13.92 0.68
CA ALA A 92 0.63 14.82 -0.35
C ALA A 92 1.54 14.11 -1.37
N LEU A 93 2.37 13.17 -0.90
CA LEU A 93 3.18 12.33 -1.79
C LEU A 93 2.31 11.46 -2.69
N LEU A 94 1.29 10.84 -2.11
CA LEU A 94 0.36 10.00 -2.85
C LEU A 94 -0.37 10.79 -3.93
N ASP A 95 -0.87 11.98 -3.62
CA ASP A 95 -1.54 12.84 -4.60
C ASP A 95 -0.58 13.30 -5.71
N SER A 96 0.64 13.70 -5.34
CA SER A 96 1.65 14.13 -6.31
C SER A 96 2.07 13.00 -7.26
N VAL A 97 2.26 11.79 -6.74
CA VAL A 97 2.56 10.61 -7.54
C VAL A 97 1.37 10.27 -8.45
N ASN A 98 0.15 10.20 -7.89
CA ASN A 98 -1.02 9.82 -8.68
C ASN A 98 -1.40 10.84 -9.75
N ALA A 99 -1.11 12.13 -9.54
CA ALA A 99 -1.28 13.16 -10.56
C ALA A 99 -0.37 12.94 -11.78
N LYS A 100 0.77 12.27 -11.62
CA LYS A 100 1.68 11.91 -12.72
C LYS A 100 1.31 10.59 -13.38
N ILE A 101 0.99 9.56 -12.59
CA ILE A 101 0.79 8.20 -13.11
C ILE A 101 -0.66 7.89 -13.49
N GLY A 102 -1.63 8.64 -12.94
CA GLY A 102 -3.05 8.45 -13.23
C GLY A 102 -3.60 7.08 -12.84
N ALA A 103 -3.08 6.45 -11.78
CA ALA A 103 -3.56 5.14 -11.36
C ALA A 103 -4.98 5.24 -10.77
N ASP A 104 -5.83 4.27 -11.11
CA ASP A 104 -7.18 4.14 -10.55
C ASP A 104 -7.12 3.85 -9.04
N TRP A 105 -6.07 3.16 -8.61
CA TRP A 105 -5.84 2.81 -7.22
C TRP A 105 -4.36 2.90 -6.85
N LEU A 106 -4.05 3.56 -5.74
CA LEU A 106 -2.70 3.67 -5.19
C LEU A 106 -2.76 3.68 -3.66
N GLY A 107 -1.84 2.98 -2.98
CA GLY A 107 -1.78 2.93 -1.53
C GLY A 107 -0.37 2.83 -0.98
N ILE A 108 -0.17 3.42 0.20
CA ILE A 108 1.07 3.36 0.97
C ILE A 108 0.81 2.57 2.24
N TYR A 109 1.67 1.59 2.50
CA TYR A 109 1.53 0.65 3.61
C TYR A 109 2.74 0.68 4.52
N ARG A 110 2.53 0.29 5.78
CA ARG A 110 3.59 0.05 6.76
C ARG A 110 3.42 -1.31 7.41
N LYS A 111 4.52 -2.05 7.55
CA LYS A 111 4.56 -3.26 8.37
C LYS A 111 4.56 -2.89 9.85
N ILE A 112 3.64 -3.48 10.60
CA ILE A 112 3.50 -3.32 12.05
C ILE A 112 3.51 -4.70 12.70
N GLY A 113 4.15 -4.81 13.87
CA GLY A 113 4.30 -6.08 14.58
C GLY A 113 5.44 -6.98 14.07
N ALA A 114 5.51 -8.19 14.61
CA ALA A 114 6.54 -9.19 14.28
C ALA A 114 5.96 -10.61 14.36
N GLY A 115 6.62 -11.55 13.68
CA GLY A 115 6.19 -12.95 13.64
C GLY A 115 4.77 -13.12 13.10
N LYS A 116 4.00 -14.04 13.68
CA LYS A 116 2.63 -14.38 13.26
C LYS A 116 1.60 -13.25 13.47
N GLY A 117 1.93 -12.25 14.29
CA GLY A 117 1.07 -11.08 14.52
C GLY A 117 1.40 -9.89 13.62
N ALA A 118 2.34 -10.04 12.67
CA ALA A 118 2.70 -8.96 11.78
C ALA A 118 1.58 -8.68 10.76
N VAL A 119 1.34 -7.40 10.50
CA VAL A 119 0.34 -6.92 9.54
C VAL A 119 0.91 -5.79 8.69
N LEU A 120 0.48 -5.69 7.44
CA LEU A 120 0.62 -4.47 6.65
C LEU A 120 -0.58 -3.57 6.87
N VAL A 121 -0.35 -2.35 7.33
CA VAL A 121 -1.40 -1.36 7.60
C VAL A 121 -1.35 -0.27 6.54
N LYS A 122 -2.50 0.00 5.92
CA LYS A 122 -2.69 1.07 4.93
C LYS A 122 -2.69 2.42 5.63
N LEU A 123 -1.73 3.28 5.28
CA LEU A 123 -1.55 4.60 5.89
C LEU A 123 -2.20 5.72 5.07
N ALA A 124 -2.13 5.62 3.75
CA ALA A 124 -2.73 6.56 2.81
C ALA A 124 -3.12 5.81 1.53
N TYR A 125 -4.21 6.20 0.89
CA TYR A 125 -4.62 5.61 -0.39
C TYR A 125 -5.49 6.56 -1.22
N LYS A 126 -5.62 6.24 -2.51
CA LYS A 126 -6.55 6.84 -3.46
C LYS A 126 -7.15 5.75 -4.33
N GLY A 127 -8.40 5.96 -4.76
CA GLY A 127 -9.20 4.97 -5.45
C GLY A 127 -10.30 4.41 -4.54
N VAL A 128 -10.92 3.33 -5.00
CA VAL A 128 -12.01 2.65 -4.28
C VAL A 128 -11.57 2.14 -2.89
N GLU A 129 -12.54 2.05 -1.98
CA GLU A 129 -12.35 1.53 -0.63
C GLU A 129 -11.74 0.13 -0.65
N SER A 130 -10.74 -0.09 0.19
CA SER A 130 -10.06 -1.37 0.33
C SER A 130 -9.69 -1.63 1.79
N ARG A 131 -9.39 -2.89 2.09
CA ARG A 131 -9.02 -3.33 3.44
C ARG A 131 -7.93 -2.45 4.07
N ALA A 132 -8.04 -2.20 5.36
CA ALA A 132 -7.06 -1.44 6.13
C ALA A 132 -5.79 -2.24 6.47
N GLU A 133 -5.96 -3.49 6.90
CA GLU A 133 -4.87 -4.33 7.40
C GLU A 133 -4.77 -5.64 6.62
N PHE A 134 -3.56 -6.05 6.25
CA PHE A 134 -3.30 -7.30 5.56
C PHE A 134 -2.42 -8.19 6.45
N PRO A 135 -2.93 -9.35 6.92
CA PRO A 135 -2.12 -10.29 7.66
C PRO A 135 -0.86 -10.68 6.87
N LEU A 136 0.29 -10.68 7.55
CA LEU A 136 1.56 -11.14 6.98
C LEU A 136 1.81 -12.58 7.40
N THR A 137 0.98 -13.47 6.89
CA THR A 137 1.14 -14.93 7.00
C THR A 137 1.27 -15.54 5.62
N GLU A 138 1.93 -16.70 5.51
CA GLU A 138 2.08 -17.40 4.23
C GLU A 138 0.71 -17.77 3.66
N GLU A 139 -0.23 -18.23 4.49
CA GLU A 139 -1.57 -18.61 4.04
C GLU A 139 -2.30 -17.42 3.40
N PHE A 140 -2.19 -16.23 4.00
CA PHE A 140 -2.82 -15.03 3.44
C PHE A 140 -2.11 -14.54 2.17
N ALA A 141 -0.80 -14.74 2.08
CA ALA A 141 0.02 -14.35 0.92
C ALA A 141 -0.16 -15.23 -0.32
N GLU A 142 -0.92 -16.33 -0.22
CA GLU A 142 -1.32 -17.14 -1.38
C GLU A 142 -2.30 -16.40 -2.30
N PHE A 143 -3.15 -15.53 -1.73
CA PHE A 143 -4.19 -14.80 -2.48
C PHE A 143 -4.10 -13.27 -2.32
N SER A 144 -3.11 -12.76 -1.60
CA SER A 144 -2.86 -11.33 -1.40
C SER A 144 -1.46 -10.94 -1.86
N ASN A 145 -1.38 -10.26 -3.01
CA ASN A 145 -0.13 -9.69 -3.51
C ASN A 145 0.48 -8.71 -2.49
N ASN A 146 -0.35 -7.93 -1.78
CA ASN A 146 0.13 -7.03 -0.73
C ASN A 146 0.85 -7.80 0.38
N SER A 147 0.29 -8.91 0.86
CA SER A 147 0.91 -9.72 1.91
C SER A 147 2.17 -10.44 1.40
N ARG A 148 2.16 -10.91 0.14
CA ARG A 148 3.34 -11.46 -0.52
C ARG A 148 4.48 -10.45 -0.57
N VAL A 149 4.21 -9.22 -1.01
CA VAL A 149 5.19 -8.12 -1.03
C VAL A 149 5.65 -7.79 0.39
N GLY A 150 4.74 -7.71 1.37
CA GLY A 150 5.08 -7.40 2.77
C GLY A 150 5.92 -8.46 3.49
N LEU A 151 5.82 -9.72 3.08
CA LEU A 151 6.63 -10.83 3.60
C LEU A 151 8.01 -10.88 2.94
N THR A 152 8.05 -10.74 1.62
CA THR A 152 9.25 -11.04 0.83
C THR A 152 10.10 -9.82 0.54
N GLY A 153 9.50 -8.62 0.54
CA GLY A 153 10.14 -7.40 0.07
C GLY A 153 10.25 -7.30 -1.45
N TRP A 154 9.70 -8.26 -2.20
CA TRP A 154 9.73 -8.30 -3.66
C TRP A 154 8.42 -7.83 -4.26
N ALA A 155 8.51 -6.97 -5.28
CA ALA A 155 7.35 -6.52 -6.02
C ALA A 155 6.67 -7.67 -6.78
N VAL A 156 5.34 -7.63 -6.84
CA VAL A 156 4.53 -8.50 -7.70
C VAL A 156 3.92 -7.62 -8.78
N VAL A 157 4.22 -7.93 -10.05
CA VAL A 157 3.70 -7.22 -11.21
C VAL A 157 2.76 -8.15 -11.96
N VAL A 158 1.55 -7.67 -12.22
CA VAL A 158 0.53 -8.35 -13.02
C VAL A 158 0.18 -7.41 -14.16
N ASP A 159 0.62 -7.74 -15.37
CA ASP A 159 0.42 -6.88 -16.55
C ASP A 159 -1.05 -6.84 -16.98
N ASP A 160 -1.74 -7.98 -16.89
CA ASP A 160 -3.15 -8.13 -17.20
C ASP A 160 -3.84 -8.99 -16.12
N VAL A 161 -4.75 -8.36 -15.39
CA VAL A 161 -5.49 -9.00 -14.29
C VAL A 161 -6.49 -10.03 -14.79
N GLU A 162 -7.11 -9.83 -15.95
CA GLU A 162 -8.05 -10.78 -16.54
C GLU A 162 -7.32 -12.04 -16.98
N GLN A 163 -6.20 -11.88 -17.68
CA GLN A 163 -5.35 -12.99 -18.08
C GLN A 163 -4.83 -13.75 -16.86
N TRP A 164 -4.31 -13.04 -15.86
CA TRP A 164 -3.78 -13.65 -14.64
C TRP A 164 -4.85 -14.47 -13.89
N ARG A 165 -6.09 -13.97 -13.83
CA ARG A 165 -7.22 -14.72 -13.25
C ARG A 165 -7.58 -15.94 -14.07
N ALA A 166 -7.55 -15.85 -15.41
CA ALA A 166 -7.83 -16.98 -16.28
C ALA A 166 -6.78 -18.10 -16.14
N GLU A 167 -5.50 -17.74 -16.04
CA GLU A 167 -4.41 -18.69 -15.82
C GLU A 167 -4.51 -19.38 -14.45
N ALA A 168 -4.81 -18.63 -13.39
CA ALA A 168 -5.04 -19.18 -12.06
C ALA A 168 -6.25 -20.15 -12.03
N ALA A 169 -7.34 -19.79 -12.71
CA ALA A 169 -8.51 -20.65 -12.85
C ALA A 169 -8.22 -21.93 -13.65
N ALA A 170 -7.42 -21.83 -14.72
CA ALA A 170 -7.01 -22.98 -15.52
C ALA A 170 -6.20 -23.99 -14.70
N ILE A 171 -5.25 -23.52 -13.87
CA ILE A 171 -4.47 -24.37 -12.96
C ILE A 171 -5.38 -25.08 -11.95
N THR A 172 -6.33 -24.35 -11.36
CA THR A 172 -7.26 -24.91 -10.36
C THR A 172 -8.20 -25.95 -10.97
N SER A 173 -8.60 -25.76 -12.24
CA SER A 173 -9.43 -26.73 -12.99
C SER A 173 -8.67 -27.98 -13.43
N ALA A 174 -7.34 -27.95 -13.45
CA ALA A 174 -6.48 -29.06 -13.85
C ALA A 174 -6.07 -29.98 -12.69
N ILE A 175 -6.42 -29.64 -11.45
CA ILE A 175 -6.27 -30.52 -10.29
C ILE A 175 -7.56 -31.37 -10.18
N PRO A 176 -7.51 -32.69 -10.42
CA PRO A 176 -8.69 -33.53 -10.26
C PRO A 176 -9.14 -33.51 -8.80
N LYS A 177 -10.44 -33.33 -8.58
CA LYS A 177 -11.09 -33.46 -7.27
C LYS A 177 -10.93 -34.87 -6.70
#